data_AF-A0A5M6I500-F1
#
_entry.id   AF-A0A5M6I500-F1
#
_cell.length_a   1.000
_cell.length_b   1.000
_cell.length_c   1.000
_cell.angle_alpha   90.00
_cell.angle_beta   90.00
_cell.angle_gamma   90.00
#
_symmetry.space_group_name_H-M   'P 1'
#
loop_
_entity.id
_entity.type
_entity.pdbx_description
1 polymer ?
#
loop_
_entity_poly.entity_id
_entity_poly.type
_entity_poly.pdbx_seq_one_letter_code
_entity_poly.pdbx_strand_id
1 'polypeptide(L)'
;MPGGLVWSLAWDTEGTTASLRPRVYTGPAQSWATVSPLALDRHPKTDGDIDAAIMDACERIGLPRPVTLVAHKHSAHRGAPSARASGHAPPWTGWGRPHSVAGRRLTHAVVRFSKPVAGPVILGAGRFVSLGLCRPLPESGEGES
;
A
#
# COMPACT_ATOMS: atom_id res chain seq x y z
N MET A 1 28.05 35.54 16.93
CA MET A 1 27.17 34.35 16.81
C MET A 1 26.39 34.47 15.50
N PRO A 2 26.08 33.40 14.76
CA PRO A 2 26.15 31.98 15.14
C PRO A 2 27.08 31.12 14.26
N GLY A 3 27.65 30.08 14.87
CA GLY A 3 28.34 29.00 14.17
C GLY A 3 27.33 28.17 13.36
N GLY A 4 27.61 28.01 12.07
CA GLY A 4 26.79 27.20 11.18
C GLY A 4 26.92 25.72 11.54
N LEU A 5 25.79 25.03 11.65
CA LEU A 5 25.76 23.58 11.74
C LEU A 5 26.29 23.01 10.42
N VAL A 6 27.43 22.31 10.49
CA VAL A 6 27.94 21.51 9.38
C VAL A 6 27.28 20.13 9.49
N TRP A 7 26.38 19.85 8.56
CA TRP A 7 25.78 18.52 8.43
C TRP A 7 26.68 17.65 7.56
N SER A 8 27.18 16.54 8.10
CA SER A 8 27.84 15.52 7.30
C SER A 8 26.79 14.55 6.75
N LEU A 9 26.65 14.52 5.43
CA LEU A 9 25.84 13.54 4.74
C LEU A 9 26.67 12.28 4.53
N ALA A 10 26.22 11.16 5.08
CA ALA A 10 26.75 9.84 4.77
C ALA A 10 25.64 8.98 4.15
N TRP A 11 25.99 8.19 3.14
CA TRP A 11 25.08 7.21 2.55
C TRP A 11 25.05 5.97 3.44
N ASP A 12 23.91 5.71 4.09
CA ASP A 12 23.67 4.43 4.74
C ASP A 12 23.19 3.42 3.69
N THR A 13 24.13 2.67 3.13
CA THR A 13 23.85 1.56 2.20
C THR A 13 23.53 0.26 2.93
N GLU A 14 23.72 0.21 4.26
CA GLU A 14 23.42 -0.93 5.13
C GLU A 14 22.09 -0.78 5.85
N GLY A 15 21.20 0.08 5.33
CA GLY A 15 19.91 0.42 5.93
C GLY A 15 19.26 -0.75 6.64
N THR A 16 19.39 -0.77 7.98
CA THR A 16 18.86 -1.83 8.85
C THR A 16 17.34 -1.85 8.85
N THR A 17 16.71 -0.82 8.28
CA THR A 17 15.27 -0.66 8.15
C THR A 17 14.68 -1.69 7.19
N ALA A 18 13.85 -2.59 7.72
CA ALA A 18 13.23 -3.67 6.95
C ALA A 18 12.43 -3.20 5.72
N SER A 19 11.91 -1.97 5.71
CA SER A 19 11.18 -1.39 4.57
C SER A 19 12.06 -1.00 3.39
N LEU A 20 13.38 -0.90 3.56
CA LEU A 20 14.30 -0.59 2.46
C LEU A 20 14.82 -1.84 1.76
N ARG A 21 14.53 -3.03 2.29
CA ARG A 21 14.97 -4.31 1.71
C ARG A 21 14.08 -4.70 0.53
N PRO A 22 14.56 -4.70 -0.74
CA PRO A 22 13.70 -4.97 -1.91
C PRO A 22 12.98 -6.31 -1.84
N ARG A 23 13.61 -7.32 -1.23
CA ARG A 23 13.06 -8.67 -1.04
C ARG A 23 11.72 -8.68 -0.31
N VAL A 24 11.44 -7.69 0.56
CA VAL A 24 10.16 -7.63 1.27
C VAL A 24 9.01 -7.16 0.38
N TYR A 25 9.28 -6.74 -0.86
CA TYR A 25 8.26 -6.38 -1.85
C TYR A 25 8.25 -7.32 -3.06
N THR A 26 9.35 -8.00 -3.36
CA THR A 26 9.51 -8.81 -4.57
C THR A 26 9.41 -10.32 -4.34
N GLY A 27 9.45 -10.80 -3.09
CA GLY A 27 9.30 -12.22 -2.76
C GLY A 27 7.89 -12.77 -3.06
N PRO A 28 7.75 -14.09 -3.25
CA PRO A 28 6.44 -14.73 -3.38
C PRO A 28 5.70 -14.69 -2.04
N ALA A 29 4.42 -14.32 -2.06
CA ALA A 29 3.55 -14.37 -0.89
C ALA A 29 2.09 -14.59 -1.29
N GLN A 30 1.31 -15.21 -0.42
CA GLN A 30 -0.14 -15.38 -0.62
C GLN A 30 -0.93 -14.15 -0.17
N SER A 31 -0.49 -13.51 0.91
CA SER A 31 -1.22 -12.41 1.56
C SER A 31 -0.47 -11.09 1.39
N TRP A 32 -1.17 -10.09 0.88
CA TRP A 32 -0.62 -8.77 0.57
C TRP A 32 -1.50 -7.68 1.17
N ALA A 33 -0.88 -6.63 1.71
CA ALA A 33 -1.60 -5.46 2.20
C ALA A 33 -1.00 -4.17 1.64
N THR A 34 -1.86 -3.24 1.26
CA THR A 34 -1.46 -1.94 0.72
C THR A 34 -0.72 -1.11 1.79
N VAL A 35 0.51 -0.67 1.51
CA VAL A 35 1.29 0.24 2.38
C VAL A 35 1.14 1.70 1.99
N SER A 36 0.65 1.96 0.77
CA SER A 36 0.16 3.27 0.32
C SER A 36 -1.32 3.16 -0.03
N PRO A 37 -2.11 4.24 0.09
CA PRO A 37 -3.52 4.21 -0.28
C PRO A 37 -3.71 3.74 -1.72
N LEU A 38 -4.69 2.88 -1.94
CA LEU A 38 -5.13 2.38 -3.23
C LEU A 38 -6.19 3.31 -3.82
N ALA A 39 -5.91 3.89 -4.98
CA ALA A 39 -6.91 4.60 -5.77
C ALA A 39 -7.69 3.60 -6.64
N LEU A 40 -9.00 3.48 -6.43
CA LEU A 40 -9.83 2.53 -7.17
C LEU A 40 -9.96 2.92 -8.65
N ASP A 41 -9.88 1.92 -9.54
CA ASP A 41 -10.01 2.10 -11.00
C ASP A 41 -11.42 2.56 -11.42
N ARG A 42 -12.43 2.26 -10.60
CA ARG A 42 -13.82 2.66 -10.79
C ARG A 42 -14.36 3.39 -9.57
N HIS A 43 -15.41 4.18 -9.76
CA HIS A 43 -16.08 4.88 -8.67
C HIS A 43 -17.12 3.95 -8.03
N PRO A 44 -16.94 3.51 -6.77
CA PRO A 44 -17.91 2.66 -6.10
C PRO A 44 -19.16 3.45 -5.72
N LYS A 45 -20.34 2.85 -5.82
CA LYS A 45 -21.60 3.43 -5.31
C LYS A 45 -21.95 2.88 -3.92
N THR A 46 -21.51 1.64 -3.65
CA THR A 46 -21.67 0.92 -2.39
C THR A 46 -20.33 0.36 -1.91
N ASP A 47 -20.24 -0.09 -0.66
CA ASP A 47 -19.03 -0.75 -0.17
C ASP A 47 -18.76 -2.08 -0.91
N GLY A 48 -19.79 -2.82 -1.34
CA GLY A 48 -19.60 -4.02 -2.17
C GLY A 48 -18.94 -3.75 -3.53
N ASP A 49 -19.12 -2.53 -4.07
CA ASP A 49 -18.45 -2.12 -5.31
C ASP A 49 -16.94 -1.90 -5.11
N ILE A 50 -16.50 -1.62 -3.88
CA ILE A 50 -15.08 -1.45 -3.51
C ILE A 50 -14.37 -2.79 -3.65
N ASP A 51 -14.90 -3.83 -3.02
CA ASP A 51 -14.30 -5.17 -3.03
C ASP A 51 -14.16 -5.69 -4.45
N ALA A 52 -15.24 -5.62 -5.22
CA ALA A 52 -15.21 -6.03 -6.61
C ALA A 52 -14.26 -5.14 -7.45
N ALA A 53 -14.10 -3.83 -7.13
CA ALA A 53 -13.16 -2.97 -7.85
C ALA A 53 -11.71 -3.39 -7.62
N ILE A 54 -11.40 -3.85 -6.41
CA ILE A 54 -10.06 -4.32 -6.05
C ILE A 54 -9.80 -5.69 -6.67
N MET A 55 -10.77 -6.60 -6.64
CA MET A 55 -10.65 -7.92 -7.31
C MET A 55 -10.35 -7.75 -8.81
N ASP A 56 -11.11 -6.88 -9.48
CA ASP A 56 -10.92 -6.61 -10.90
C ASP A 56 -9.60 -5.87 -11.16
N ALA A 57 -9.10 -5.08 -10.20
CA ALA A 57 -7.78 -4.46 -10.28
C ALA A 57 -6.65 -5.50 -10.23
N CYS A 58 -6.79 -6.57 -9.46
CA CYS A 58 -5.84 -7.69 -9.46
C CYS A 58 -5.80 -8.37 -10.84
N GLU A 59 -6.95 -8.76 -11.38
CA GLU A 59 -7.04 -9.45 -12.68
C GLU A 59 -6.53 -8.57 -13.82
N ARG A 60 -6.82 -7.26 -13.80
CA ARG A 60 -6.39 -6.30 -14.82
C ARG A 60 -4.87 -6.21 -14.97
N ILE A 61 -4.11 -6.47 -13.91
CA ILE A 61 -2.64 -6.50 -13.95
C ILE A 61 -2.08 -7.92 -14.11
N GLY A 62 -2.93 -8.91 -14.41
CA GLY A 62 -2.55 -10.30 -14.63
C GLY A 62 -2.39 -11.13 -13.35
N LEU A 63 -2.80 -10.63 -12.19
CA LEU A 63 -2.80 -11.41 -10.95
C LEU A 63 -4.02 -12.32 -10.86
N PRO A 64 -3.93 -13.45 -10.12
CA PRO A 64 -5.08 -14.28 -9.83
C PRO A 64 -6.16 -13.48 -9.10
N ARG A 65 -7.43 -13.88 -9.26
CA ARG A 65 -8.50 -13.34 -8.43
C ARG A 65 -8.25 -13.68 -6.95
N PRO A 66 -8.31 -12.71 -6.01
CA PRO A 66 -8.15 -13.00 -4.59
C PRO A 66 -9.23 -13.96 -4.06
N VAL A 67 -8.85 -14.86 -3.17
CA VAL A 67 -9.77 -15.76 -2.44
C VAL A 67 -10.39 -15.10 -1.22
N THR A 68 -9.66 -14.15 -0.59
CA THR A 68 -10.20 -13.30 0.45
C THR A 68 -9.75 -11.86 0.24
N LEU A 69 -10.60 -10.93 0.66
CA LEU A 69 -10.36 -9.51 0.55
C LEU A 69 -10.99 -8.77 1.71
N VAL A 70 -10.27 -7.79 2.25
CA VAL A 70 -10.77 -6.85 3.25
C VAL A 70 -10.36 -5.44 2.86
N ALA A 71 -11.33 -4.59 2.53
CA ALA A 71 -11.10 -3.16 2.32
C ALA A 71 -11.27 -2.37 3.62
N HIS A 72 -10.38 -1.40 3.87
CA HIS A 72 -10.48 -0.56 5.06
C HIS A 72 -9.83 0.82 4.86
N LYS A 73 -10.18 1.82 5.68
CA LYS A 73 -9.60 3.17 5.61
C LYS A 73 -8.14 3.26 6.10
N HIS A 74 -7.68 2.27 6.86
CA HIS A 74 -6.33 2.17 7.42
C HIS A 74 -5.66 0.89 6.92
N SER A 75 -4.35 0.96 6.67
CA SER A 75 -3.55 -0.21 6.32
C SER A 75 -3.44 -1.20 7.48
N ALA A 76 -3.23 -2.48 7.16
CA ALA A 76 -2.79 -3.48 8.12
C ALA A 76 -1.32 -3.29 8.54
N HIS A 77 -0.53 -2.52 7.78
CA HIS A 77 0.85 -2.15 8.16
C HIS A 77 0.86 -0.90 9.03
N ARG A 78 1.49 -1.00 10.20
CA ARG A 78 1.68 0.15 11.10
C ARG A 78 2.54 1.23 10.43
N GLY A 79 2.17 2.49 10.61
CA GLY A 79 2.91 3.64 10.08
C GLY A 79 2.57 4.01 8.64
N ALA A 80 1.75 3.20 7.94
CA ALA A 80 1.20 3.60 6.65
C ALA A 80 0.20 4.76 6.83
N PRO A 81 0.19 5.74 5.91
CA PRO A 81 -0.76 6.83 5.97
C PRO A 81 -2.19 6.31 5.75
N SER A 82 -3.17 7.00 6.34
CA SER A 82 -4.59 6.70 6.13
C SER A 82 -5.01 6.98 4.67
N ALA A 83 -5.90 6.16 4.13
CA ALA A 83 -6.50 6.41 2.82
C ALA A 83 -7.42 7.65 2.83
N ARG A 84 -7.97 7.97 4.00
CA ARG A 84 -8.67 9.22 4.23
C ARG A 84 -7.65 10.23 4.73
N ALA A 85 -7.22 11.10 3.83
CA ALA A 85 -6.69 12.41 4.20
C ALA A 85 -7.60 13.00 5.29
N SER A 86 -7.11 13.30 6.48
CA SER A 86 -7.82 14.33 7.23
C SER A 86 -7.61 15.62 6.46
N GLY A 87 -8.69 16.32 6.07
CA GLY A 87 -8.60 17.64 5.43
C GLY A 87 -7.86 18.68 6.28
N HIS A 88 -7.61 18.34 7.55
CA HIS A 88 -6.85 19.11 8.54
C HIS A 88 -5.44 18.55 8.79
N ALA A 89 -4.94 17.63 7.96
CA ALA A 89 -3.55 17.18 8.07
C ALA A 89 -2.64 18.40 7.90
N PRO A 90 -1.73 18.67 8.86
CA PRO A 90 -0.87 19.83 8.75
C PRO A 90 0.02 19.76 7.49
N PRO A 91 0.32 20.90 6.83
CA PRO A 91 1.09 20.92 5.59
C PRO A 91 2.45 20.21 5.66
N TRP A 92 3.10 20.20 6.83
CA TRP A 92 4.39 19.54 7.05
C TRP A 92 4.32 18.01 7.06
N THR A 93 3.11 17.42 7.13
CA THR A 93 2.96 15.96 7.02
C THR A 93 3.29 15.46 5.62
N GLY A 94 3.34 16.34 4.61
CA GLY A 94 3.74 16.03 3.23
C GLY A 94 2.79 15.08 2.50
N TRP A 95 1.77 14.54 3.19
CA TRP A 95 0.77 13.67 2.61
C TRP A 95 -0.34 14.54 2.03
N GLY A 96 -0.55 14.43 0.72
CA GLY A 96 -1.65 15.05 0.00
C GLY A 96 -2.08 14.14 -1.13
N ARG A 97 -3.37 14.14 -1.47
CA ARG A 97 -3.87 13.33 -2.58
C ARG A 97 -3.31 13.87 -3.90
N PRO A 98 -2.62 13.07 -4.73
CA PRO A 98 -2.14 13.53 -6.03
C PRO A 98 -3.31 13.99 -6.92
N HIS A 99 -3.12 15.09 -7.66
CA HIS A 99 -4.18 15.69 -8.47
C HIS A 99 -4.75 14.71 -9.51
N SER A 100 -3.89 13.87 -10.11
CA SER A 100 -4.29 12.86 -11.11
C SER A 100 -5.30 11.82 -10.61
N VAL A 101 -5.43 11.65 -9.28
CA VAL A 101 -6.38 10.72 -8.66
C VAL A 101 -7.36 11.43 -7.72
N ALA A 102 -7.48 12.75 -7.80
CA ALA A 102 -8.30 13.55 -6.87
C ALA A 102 -9.76 13.09 -6.78
N GLY A 103 -10.38 12.74 -7.92
CA GLY A 103 -11.75 12.23 -8.03
C GLY A 103 -11.93 10.73 -7.76
N ARG A 104 -10.85 10.02 -7.41
CA ARG A 104 -10.90 8.58 -7.13
C ARG A 104 -11.09 8.32 -5.64
N ARG A 105 -11.89 7.30 -5.32
CA ARG A 105 -12.01 6.79 -3.96
C ARG A 105 -10.69 6.12 -3.57
N LEU A 106 -10.13 6.54 -2.43
CA LEU A 106 -8.96 5.92 -1.83
C LEU A 106 -9.39 4.93 -0.74
N THR A 107 -8.73 3.77 -0.68
CA THR A 107 -8.89 2.79 0.38
C THR A 107 -7.56 2.09 0.66
N HIS A 108 -7.47 1.31 1.73
CA HIS A 108 -6.50 0.22 1.84
C HIS A 108 -7.20 -1.11 1.58
N ALA A 109 -6.41 -2.12 1.25
CA ALA A 109 -6.88 -3.48 1.07
C ALA A 109 -5.88 -4.48 1.67
N VAL A 110 -6.41 -5.55 2.24
CA VAL A 110 -5.71 -6.81 2.45
C VAL A 110 -6.30 -7.80 1.45
N VAL A 111 -5.45 -8.45 0.67
CA VAL A 111 -5.85 -9.46 -0.32
C VAL A 111 -5.07 -10.75 -0.08
N ARG A 112 -5.75 -11.88 -0.23
CA ARG A 112 -5.11 -13.20 -0.22
C ARG A 112 -5.39 -13.92 -1.52
N PHE A 113 -4.36 -14.51 -2.11
CA PHE A 113 -4.46 -15.34 -3.30
C PHE A 113 -4.43 -16.83 -2.94
N SER A 114 -4.98 -17.68 -3.82
CA SER A 114 -4.96 -19.13 -3.65
C SER A 114 -3.57 -19.75 -3.78
N LYS A 115 -2.65 -19.06 -4.48
CA LYS A 115 -1.25 -19.46 -4.68
C LYS A 115 -0.34 -18.26 -4.42
N PRO A 116 0.93 -18.49 -4.02
CA PRO A 116 1.88 -17.40 -3.87
C PRO A 116 2.03 -16.60 -5.17
N VAL A 117 1.95 -15.27 -5.05
CA VAL A 117 2.18 -14.31 -6.14
C VAL A 117 3.55 -13.67 -5.91
N ALA A 118 4.38 -13.62 -6.95
CA ALA A 118 5.64 -12.87 -6.91
C ALA A 118 5.36 -11.37 -7.04
N GLY A 119 5.93 -10.57 -6.14
CA GLY A 119 5.79 -9.12 -6.19
C GLY A 119 6.73 -8.43 -7.18
N PRO A 120 6.70 -7.10 -7.28
CA PRO A 120 5.87 -6.19 -6.48
C PRO A 120 4.40 -6.19 -6.90
N VAL A 121 3.51 -6.24 -5.92
CA VAL A 121 2.06 -6.08 -6.15
C VAL A 121 1.72 -4.60 -6.01
N ILE A 122 1.25 -3.97 -7.10
CA ILE A 122 0.84 -2.56 -7.13
C ILE A 122 -0.53 -2.47 -7.81
N LEU A 123 -1.54 -2.04 -7.08
CA LEU A 123 -2.93 -2.10 -7.53
C LEU A 123 -3.51 -0.71 -7.87
N GLY A 124 -4.56 -0.71 -8.69
CA GLY A 124 -5.43 0.45 -8.93
C GLY A 124 -4.88 1.52 -9.87
N ALA A 125 -5.63 2.62 -9.96
CA ALA A 125 -5.39 3.73 -10.90
C ALA A 125 -4.20 4.60 -10.49
N GLY A 126 -3.82 4.52 -9.21
CA GLY A 126 -2.71 5.28 -8.62
C GLY A 126 -1.34 4.63 -8.77
N ARG A 127 -1.25 3.44 -9.39
CA ARG A 127 0.01 2.67 -9.50
C ARG A 127 1.16 3.41 -10.17
N PHE A 128 0.88 4.42 -10.98
CA PHE A 128 1.88 5.26 -11.66
C PHE A 128 2.24 6.56 -10.92
N VAL A 129 1.62 6.79 -9.76
CA VAL A 129 1.85 7.98 -8.90
C VAL A 129 2.11 7.55 -7.44
N SER A 130 2.82 6.43 -7.28
CA SER A 130 3.27 5.90 -5.99
C SER A 130 2.15 5.50 -5.01
N LEU A 131 0.97 5.14 -5.54
CA LEU A 131 -0.17 4.66 -4.76
C LEU A 131 -0.47 3.19 -5.07
N GLY A 132 -1.15 2.51 -4.14
CA GLY A 132 -1.57 1.12 -4.28
C GLY A 132 -0.44 0.08 -4.15
N LEU A 133 0.75 0.49 -3.73
CA LEU A 133 1.86 -0.44 -3.42
C LEU A 133 1.46 -1.36 -2.27
N CYS A 134 1.65 -2.65 -2.46
CA CYS A 134 1.44 -3.67 -1.44
C CYS A 134 2.76 -4.23 -0.91
N ARG A 135 2.71 -4.68 0.34
CA ARG A 135 3.76 -5.46 0.99
C ARG A 135 3.15 -6.76 1.54
N PRO A 136 3.84 -7.90 1.47
CA PRO A 136 3.39 -9.13 2.08
C PRO A 136 3.05 -8.93 3.55
N LEU A 137 1.98 -9.58 4.00
CA LEU A 137 1.76 -9.79 5.42
C LEU A 137 2.58 -11.02 5.85
N PRO A 138 3.10 -11.06 7.09
CA PRO A 138 3.58 -12.29 7.66
C PRO A 138 2.45 -13.33 7.57
N GLU A 139 2.75 -14.54 7.14
CA GLU A 139 1.81 -15.63 7.33
C GLU A 139 1.61 -15.75 8.84
N SER A 140 0.36 -15.63 9.30
CA SER A 140 0.04 -15.99 10.67
C SER A 140 0.43 -17.45 10.79
N GLY A 141 1.55 -17.74 11.46
CA GLY A 141 1.83 -19.10 11.88
C GLY A 141 0.58 -19.59 12.60
N GLU A 142 0.02 -20.70 12.14
CA GLU A 142 -0.92 -21.44 12.97
C GLU A 142 -0.23 -21.62 14.31
N GLY A 143 -0.81 -21.04 15.36
CA GLY A 143 -0.27 -21.19 16.69
C GLY A 143 -0.24 -22.68 17.01
N GLU A 144 0.94 -23.25 17.14
CA GLU A 144 1.12 -24.49 17.89
C GLU A 144 0.61 -24.21 19.32
N SER A 145 -0.46 -24.89 19.68
CA SER A 145 -0.96 -25.07 21.04
C SER A 145 -1.50 -26.48 21.14
#